data_AF-A0A3M1CLM0-F1
#
_entry.id   AF-A0A3M1CLM0-F1
#
_cell.length_a   1.000
_cell.length_b   1.000
_cell.length_c   1.000
_cell.angle_alpha   90.00
_cell.angle_beta   90.00
_cell.angle_gamma   90.00
#
_symmetry.space_group_name_H-M   'P 1'
#
loop_
_entity.id
_entity.type
_entity.pdbx_description
1 polymer ?
#
loop_
_entity_poly.entity_id
_entity_poly.type
_entity_poly.pdbx_seq_one_letter_code
_entity_poly.pdbx_strand_id
1 'polypeptide(L)'
;SYNLEIAQNALAKGRIAEAIEAYDRILELDPENTKVRTAKQEALASLDLAQQLRVGIELFNKGRLRDAERRFRAVLEANPNERVAKEYLDKVREAQERVTSLEDLQKDKKIWQLYVDGLRAMRNRQYQRAIDLWEKVLEVYPNSPDTRNNLKQARLRLQSEQGGQK
;
A
#
# COMPACT_ATOMS: atom_id res chain seq x y z
N SER A 1 -32.98 6.81 -5.75
CA SER A 1 -32.24 6.80 -4.47
C SER A 1 -31.14 7.84 -4.52
N TYR A 2 -30.75 8.42 -3.39
CA TYR A 2 -29.72 9.48 -3.31
C TYR A 2 -28.42 9.14 -4.06
N ASN A 3 -27.91 7.91 -3.90
CA ASN A 3 -26.71 7.46 -4.62
C ASN A 3 -26.89 7.37 -6.14
N LEU A 4 -28.09 7.07 -6.63
CA LEU A 4 -28.36 7.02 -8.08
C LEU A 4 -28.30 8.42 -8.70
N GLU A 5 -28.80 9.42 -7.98
CA GLU A 5 -28.73 10.82 -8.40
C GLU A 5 -27.28 11.33 -8.42
N ILE A 6 -26.48 10.98 -7.40
CA ILE A 6 -25.03 11.26 -7.39
C ILE A 6 -24.36 10.63 -8.62
N ALA A 7 -24.64 9.36 -8.89
CA ALA A 7 -24.02 8.66 -10.02
C ALA A 7 -24.35 9.34 -11.35
N GLN A 8 -25.63 9.67 -11.58
CA GLN A 8 -26.07 10.36 -12.79
C GLN A 8 -25.47 11.77 -12.93
N ASN A 9 -25.41 12.53 -11.82
CA ASN A 9 -24.79 13.85 -11.82
C ASN A 9 -23.30 13.79 -12.12
N ALA A 10 -22.60 12.80 -11.55
CA ALA A 10 -21.19 12.58 -11.77
C ALA A 10 -20.91 12.20 -13.24
N LEU A 11 -21.72 11.30 -13.83
CA LEU A 11 -21.63 10.96 -15.26
C LEU A 11 -21.83 12.18 -16.15
N ALA A 12 -22.86 12.99 -15.89
CA ALA A 12 -23.13 14.21 -16.67
C ALA A 12 -21.97 15.22 -16.63
N LYS A 13 -21.15 15.18 -15.58
CA LYS A 13 -19.96 16.02 -15.40
C LYS A 13 -18.66 15.33 -15.84
N GLY A 14 -18.72 14.15 -16.44
CA GLY A 14 -17.54 13.35 -16.84
C GLY A 14 -16.73 12.80 -15.66
N ARG A 15 -17.27 12.82 -14.44
CA ARG A 15 -16.60 12.34 -13.22
C ARG A 15 -16.85 10.85 -13.03
N ILE A 16 -16.41 10.06 -14.01
CA ILE A 16 -16.71 8.63 -14.13
C ILE A 16 -16.36 7.83 -12.86
N ALA A 17 -15.20 8.08 -12.26
CA ALA A 17 -14.79 7.40 -11.02
C ALA A 17 -15.74 7.67 -9.83
N GLU A 18 -16.30 8.88 -9.73
CA GLU A 18 -17.28 9.20 -8.67
C GLU A 18 -18.61 8.50 -8.94
N ALA A 19 -19.00 8.36 -10.20
CA ALA A 19 -20.19 7.59 -10.57
C ALA A 19 -20.05 6.11 -10.21
N ILE A 20 -18.88 5.52 -10.47
CA ILE A 20 -18.56 4.13 -10.10
C ILE A 20 -18.68 3.94 -8.58
N GLU A 21 -18.10 4.83 -7.76
CA GLU A 21 -18.22 4.78 -6.29
C GLU A 21 -19.69 4.87 -5.83
N ALA A 22 -20.50 5.69 -6.50
CA ALA A 22 -21.92 5.81 -6.18
C ALA A 22 -22.70 4.53 -6.56
N TYR A 23 -22.35 3.87 -7.66
CA TYR A 23 -22.90 2.57 -8.02
C TYR A 23 -22.49 1.46 -7.04
N ASP A 24 -21.25 1.47 -6.55
CA ASP A 24 -20.79 0.55 -5.50
C ASP A 24 -21.66 0.63 -4.27
N ARG A 25 -21.92 1.84 -3.76
CA ARG A 25 -22.78 2.04 -2.59
C ARG A 25 -24.22 1.55 -2.79
N ILE A 26 -24.70 1.51 -4.04
CA ILE A 26 -26.02 0.94 -4.34
C ILE A 26 -25.93 -0.59 -4.31
N LEU A 27 -24.91 -1.17 -4.94
CA LEU A 27 -24.70 -2.61 -5.01
C LEU A 27 -24.34 -3.23 -3.64
N GLU A 28 -23.78 -2.45 -2.72
CA GLU A 28 -23.60 -2.87 -1.31
C GLU A 28 -24.95 -3.12 -0.61
N LEU A 29 -25.99 -2.36 -0.95
CA LEU A 29 -27.33 -2.47 -0.37
C LEU A 29 -28.23 -3.44 -1.14
N ASP A 30 -28.03 -3.51 -2.46
CA ASP A 30 -28.80 -4.36 -3.38
C ASP A 30 -27.84 -5.00 -4.41
N PRO A 31 -27.16 -6.10 -4.03
CA PRO A 31 -26.18 -6.76 -4.90
C PRO A 31 -26.78 -7.31 -6.20
N GLU A 32 -28.09 -7.63 -6.19
CA GLU A 32 -28.81 -8.20 -7.33
C GLU A 32 -29.35 -7.14 -8.31
N ASN A 33 -29.02 -5.86 -8.08
CA ASN A 33 -29.44 -4.78 -8.97
C ASN A 33 -28.71 -4.82 -10.33
N THR A 34 -29.24 -5.63 -11.25
CA THR A 34 -28.66 -5.83 -12.58
C THR A 34 -28.54 -4.53 -13.38
N LYS A 35 -29.51 -3.62 -13.24
CA LYS A 35 -29.48 -2.31 -13.93
C LYS A 35 -28.28 -1.47 -13.49
N VAL A 36 -28.01 -1.40 -12.19
CA VAL A 36 -26.87 -0.66 -11.65
C VAL A 36 -25.56 -1.35 -12.00
N ARG A 37 -25.53 -2.69 -11.98
CA ARG A 37 -24.35 -3.47 -12.40
C ARG A 37 -23.97 -3.17 -13.85
N THR A 38 -24.95 -3.15 -14.76
CA THR A 38 -24.73 -2.79 -16.17
C THR A 38 -24.25 -1.35 -16.31
N ALA A 39 -24.89 -0.39 -15.65
CA ALA A 39 -24.48 1.01 -15.69
C ALA A 39 -23.05 1.22 -15.16
N LYS A 40 -22.67 0.45 -14.12
CA LYS A 40 -21.29 0.45 -13.59
C LYS A 40 -20.30 -0.08 -14.62
N GLN A 41 -20.62 -1.17 -15.31
CA GLN A 41 -19.75 -1.72 -16.37
C GLN A 41 -19.54 -0.74 -17.53
N GLU A 42 -20.61 -0.05 -17.97
CA GLU A 42 -20.51 1.00 -18.98
C GLU A 42 -19.64 2.18 -18.51
N ALA A 43 -19.78 2.59 -17.25
CA ALA A 43 -18.93 3.60 -16.65
C ALA A 43 -17.46 3.15 -16.59
N LEU A 44 -17.18 1.91 -16.18
CA LEU A 44 -15.83 1.35 -16.16
C LEU A 44 -15.20 1.30 -17.56
N ALA A 45 -15.98 0.95 -18.59
CA ALA A 45 -15.52 0.90 -19.97
C ALA A 45 -15.18 2.29 -20.55
N SER A 46 -15.79 3.37 -20.02
CA SER A 46 -15.52 4.76 -20.40
C SER A 46 -14.49 5.47 -19.50
N LEU A 47 -13.91 4.76 -18.52
CA LEU A 47 -12.95 5.32 -17.60
C LEU A 47 -11.60 5.58 -18.30
N ASP A 48 -11.13 6.83 -18.26
CA ASP A 48 -9.78 7.17 -18.70
C ASP A 48 -8.74 6.64 -17.70
N LEU A 49 -8.23 5.43 -17.97
CA LEU A 49 -7.29 4.73 -17.10
C LEU A 49 -5.97 5.50 -16.92
N ALA A 50 -5.46 6.12 -17.98
CA ALA A 50 -4.22 6.88 -17.94
C ALA A 50 -4.36 8.11 -17.03
N GLN A 51 -5.49 8.81 -17.14
CA GLN A 51 -5.82 9.93 -16.28
C GLN A 51 -6.00 9.50 -14.81
N GLN A 52 -6.69 8.37 -14.55
CA GLN A 52 -6.85 7.87 -13.18
C GLN A 52 -5.50 7.47 -12.57
N LEU A 53 -4.62 6.79 -13.32
CA LEU A 53 -3.27 6.47 -12.88
C LEU A 53 -2.49 7.74 -12.52
N ARG A 54 -2.47 8.73 -13.41
CA ARG A 54 -1.76 10.00 -13.19
C ARG A 54 -2.23 10.71 -11.92
N VAL A 55 -3.55 10.84 -11.74
CA VAL A 55 -4.15 11.47 -10.55
C VAL A 55 -3.88 10.64 -9.29
N GLY A 56 -3.96 9.31 -9.37
CA GLY A 56 -3.64 8.42 -8.26
C GLY A 56 -2.21 8.59 -7.77
N ILE A 57 -1.24 8.65 -8.70
CA ILE A 57 0.17 8.88 -8.39
C ILE A 57 0.39 10.25 -7.76
N GLU A 58 -0.25 11.30 -8.28
CA GLU A 58 -0.17 12.64 -7.72
C GLU A 58 -0.71 12.70 -6.28
N LEU A 59 -1.85 12.05 -6.02
CA LEU A 59 -2.46 11.95 -4.69
C LEU A 59 -1.57 11.17 -3.73
N PHE A 60 -0.97 10.07 -4.19
CA PHE A 60 -0.02 9.28 -3.41
C PHE A 60 1.18 10.12 -2.98
N ASN A 61 1.80 10.83 -3.93
CA ASN A 61 2.94 11.71 -3.65
C ASN A 61 2.59 12.86 -2.69
N LYS A 62 1.32 13.30 -2.67
CA LYS A 62 0.79 14.29 -1.72
C LYS A 62 0.40 13.70 -0.36
N GLY A 63 0.61 12.41 -0.13
CA GLY A 63 0.23 11.71 1.10
C GLY A 63 -1.29 11.51 1.26
N ARG A 64 -2.09 11.79 0.23
CA ARG A 64 -3.55 11.59 0.23
C ARG A 64 -3.88 10.14 -0.09
N LEU A 65 -3.41 9.23 0.77
CA LEU A 65 -3.38 7.78 0.51
C LEU A 65 -4.76 7.21 0.21
N ARG A 66 -5.80 7.59 0.97
CA ARG A 66 -7.17 7.13 0.74
C ARG A 66 -7.73 7.56 -0.62
N ASP A 67 -7.37 8.76 -1.09
CA ASP A 67 -7.83 9.25 -2.38
C ASP A 67 -7.07 8.58 -3.52
N ALA A 68 -5.76 8.35 -3.34
CA ALA A 68 -4.94 7.60 -4.28
C ALA A 68 -5.45 6.15 -4.45
N GLU A 69 -5.77 5.48 -3.33
CA GLU A 69 -6.32 4.13 -3.30
C GLU A 69 -7.57 3.99 -4.18
N ARG A 70 -8.51 4.94 -4.06
CA ARG A 70 -9.75 4.93 -4.86
C ARG A 70 -9.48 5.03 -6.35
N ARG A 71 -8.50 5.85 -6.76
CA ARG A 71 -8.09 5.96 -8.18
C ARG A 71 -7.52 4.65 -8.70
N PHE A 72 -6.62 4.02 -7.95
CA PHE A 72 -6.00 2.77 -8.39
C PHE A 72 -6.99 1.59 -8.39
N ARG A 73 -7.92 1.54 -7.43
CA ARG A 73 -8.99 0.52 -7.43
C ARG A 73 -9.91 0.65 -8.63
N ALA A 74 -10.34 1.86 -8.99
CA ALA A 74 -11.15 2.06 -10.19
C ALA A 74 -10.43 1.60 -11.47
N VAL A 75 -9.11 1.83 -11.55
CA VAL A 75 -8.28 1.31 -12.66
C VAL A 75 -8.25 -0.21 -12.68
N LEU A 76 -8.04 -0.86 -11.54
CA LEU A 76 -8.00 -2.33 -11.47
C LEU A 76 -9.34 -3.00 -11.68
N GLU A 77 -10.43 -2.31 -11.35
CA GLU A 77 -11.75 -2.81 -11.65
C GLU A 77 -12.05 -2.81 -13.16
N ALA A 78 -11.62 -1.75 -13.87
CA ALA A 78 -11.75 -1.67 -15.32
C ALA A 78 -10.72 -2.55 -16.06
N ASN A 79 -9.48 -2.63 -15.54
CA ASN A 79 -8.40 -3.45 -16.08
C ASN A 79 -7.66 -4.17 -14.94
N PRO A 80 -8.05 -5.41 -14.61
CA PRO A 80 -7.44 -6.20 -13.54
C PRO A 80 -5.95 -6.51 -13.72
N ASN A 81 -5.40 -6.31 -14.93
CA ASN A 81 -4.00 -6.60 -15.25
C ASN A 81 -3.11 -5.35 -15.25
N GLU A 82 -3.62 -4.18 -14.88
CA GLU A 82 -2.84 -2.95 -14.86
C GLU A 82 -1.76 -2.98 -13.76
N ARG A 83 -0.51 -3.24 -14.16
CA ARG A 83 0.62 -3.43 -13.25
C ARG A 83 0.92 -2.19 -12.43
N VAL A 84 0.79 -1.00 -13.01
CA VAL A 84 1.09 0.25 -12.31
C VAL A 84 0.12 0.46 -11.15
N ALA A 85 -1.17 0.23 -11.38
CA ALA A 85 -2.18 0.37 -10.32
C ALA A 85 -1.97 -0.65 -9.18
N LYS A 86 -1.59 -1.89 -9.48
CA LYS A 86 -1.23 -2.89 -8.45
C LYS A 86 -0.05 -2.43 -7.59
N GLU A 87 1.05 -2.04 -8.23
CA GLU A 87 2.27 -1.61 -7.54
C GLU A 87 2.00 -0.42 -6.61
N TYR A 88 1.21 0.56 -7.07
CA TYR A 88 0.87 1.71 -6.24
C TYR A 88 -0.15 1.39 -5.13
N LEU A 89 -1.06 0.42 -5.31
CA LEU A 89 -1.90 -0.04 -4.21
C LEU A 89 -1.09 -0.74 -3.12
N ASP A 90 -0.07 -1.51 -3.47
CA ASP A 90 0.84 -2.11 -2.49
C ASP A 90 1.58 -1.02 -1.71
N LYS A 91 2.08 0.02 -2.40
CA LYS A 91 2.70 1.19 -1.74
C LYS A 91 1.72 1.97 -0.86
N VAL A 92 0.47 2.14 -1.31
CA VAL A 92 -0.59 2.79 -0.51
C VAL A 92 -0.84 1.97 0.76
N ARG A 93 -0.96 0.64 0.63
CA ARG A 93 -1.17 -0.27 1.75
C ARG A 93 -0.01 -0.19 2.74
N GLU A 94 1.23 -0.26 2.26
CA GLU A 94 2.43 -0.10 3.08
C GLU A 94 2.45 1.25 3.82
N ALA A 95 2.05 2.33 3.15
CA ALA A 95 1.98 3.66 3.74
C ALA A 95 0.79 3.84 4.71
N GLN A 96 -0.29 3.07 4.57
CA GLN A 96 -1.46 3.07 5.45
C GLN A 96 -1.34 2.09 6.63
N GLU A 97 -0.52 1.05 6.48
CA GLU A 97 -0.19 0.15 7.58
C GLU A 97 0.39 0.97 8.73
N ARG A 98 -0.04 0.66 9.97
CA ARG A 98 0.43 1.40 11.14
C ARG A 98 1.95 1.29 11.20
N VAL A 99 2.63 2.43 11.09
CA VAL A 99 4.06 2.50 11.36
C VAL A 99 4.29 2.00 12.77
N THR A 100 5.08 0.94 12.90
CA THR A 100 5.49 0.39 14.18
C THR A 100 6.66 1.22 14.68
N SER A 101 6.40 2.05 15.69
CA SER A 101 7.44 2.81 16.37
C SER A 101 8.29 1.90 17.27
N LEU A 102 9.43 2.39 17.74
CA LEU A 102 10.24 1.67 18.71
C LEU A 102 9.48 1.41 20.02
N GLU A 103 8.62 2.33 20.46
CA GLU A 103 7.77 2.14 21.65
C GLU A 103 6.77 1.01 21.45
N ASP A 104 6.26 0.81 20.24
CA ASP A 104 5.39 -0.33 19.92
C ASP A 104 6.16 -1.64 19.95
N LEU A 105 7.40 -1.68 19.43
CA LEU A 105 8.26 -2.86 19.54
C LEU A 105 8.59 -3.20 20.99
N GLN A 106 8.85 -2.19 21.84
CA GLN A 106 9.18 -2.38 23.25
C GLN A 106 8.07 -3.06 24.06
N LYS A 107 6.81 -2.93 23.64
CA LYS A 107 5.66 -3.59 24.30
C LYS A 107 5.69 -5.10 24.10
N ASP A 108 6.23 -5.59 22.98
CA ASP A 108 6.48 -7.01 22.77
C ASP A 108 7.89 -7.36 23.25
N LYS A 109 7.99 -7.89 24.48
CA LYS A 109 9.28 -8.24 25.10
C LYS A 109 10.13 -9.19 24.25
N LYS A 110 9.50 -10.14 23.55
CA LYS A 110 10.23 -11.13 22.75
C LYS A 110 10.82 -10.48 21.51
N ILE A 111 10.04 -9.65 20.83
CA ILE A 111 10.48 -8.93 19.64
C ILE A 111 11.50 -7.84 20.01
N TRP A 112 11.28 -7.13 21.11
CA TRP A 112 12.24 -6.16 21.63
C TRP A 112 13.61 -6.80 21.92
N GLN A 113 13.63 -8.00 22.49
CA GLN A 113 14.89 -8.72 22.73
C GLN A 113 15.61 -9.04 21.41
N LEU A 114 14.89 -9.50 20.38
CA LEU A 114 15.47 -9.75 19.05
C LEU A 114 16.04 -8.46 18.43
N TYR A 115 15.32 -7.35 18.56
CA TYR A 115 15.77 -6.04 18.09
C TYR A 115 17.09 -5.60 18.77
N VAL A 116 17.16 -5.71 20.10
CA VAL A 116 18.35 -5.35 20.90
C VAL A 116 19.51 -6.31 20.63
N ASP A 117 19.25 -7.61 20.50
CA ASP A 117 20.29 -8.59 20.15
C ASP A 117 20.87 -8.32 18.76
N GLY A 118 20.04 -7.87 17.81
CA GLY A 118 20.50 -7.39 16.49
C GLY A 118 21.43 -6.18 16.59
N LEU A 119 21.10 -5.20 17.45
CA LEU A 119 21.99 -4.06 17.72
C LEU A 119 23.34 -4.50 18.33
N ARG A 120 23.33 -5.46 19.26
CA ARG A 120 24.58 -6.02 19.83
C ARG A 120 25.40 -6.76 18.76
N ALA A 121 24.76 -7.55 17.92
CA ALA A 121 25.41 -8.26 16.82
C ALA A 121 26.05 -7.27 15.84
N MET A 122 25.34 -6.20 15.46
CA MET A 122 25.84 -5.12 14.61
C MET A 122 27.09 -4.45 15.20
N ARG A 123 27.05 -4.10 16.48
CA ARG A 123 28.20 -3.51 17.20
C ARG A 123 29.41 -4.44 17.20
N ASN A 124 29.17 -5.74 17.34
CA ASN A 124 30.22 -6.76 17.35
C ASN A 124 30.64 -7.21 15.94
N ARG A 125 30.23 -6.49 14.87
CA ARG A 125 30.49 -6.80 13.46
C ARG A 125 29.96 -8.17 13.01
N GLN A 126 29.05 -8.77 13.76
CA GLN A 126 28.37 -10.01 13.39
C GLN A 126 27.22 -9.69 12.45
N TYR A 127 27.52 -9.15 11.27
CA TYR A 127 26.52 -8.54 10.38
C TYR A 127 25.46 -9.53 9.88
N GLN A 128 25.86 -10.77 9.54
CA GLN A 128 24.90 -11.81 9.17
C GLN A 128 23.92 -12.10 10.32
N ARG A 129 24.42 -12.24 11.54
CA ARG A 129 23.56 -12.47 12.72
C ARG A 129 22.60 -11.30 12.97
N ALA A 130 23.06 -10.06 12.75
CA ALA A 130 22.20 -8.88 12.87
C ALA A 130 21.07 -8.89 11.82
N ILE A 131 21.38 -9.28 10.58
CA ILE A 131 20.41 -9.47 9.49
C ILE A 131 19.35 -10.49 9.91
N ASP A 132 19.76 -11.69 10.33
CA ASP A 132 18.84 -12.79 10.68
C ASP A 132 17.91 -12.39 11.85
N LEU A 133 18.42 -11.64 12.83
CA LEU A 133 17.63 -11.17 13.98
C LEU A 133 16.63 -10.08 13.59
N TRP A 134 17.02 -9.12 12.76
CA TRP A 134 16.10 -8.07 12.31
C TRP A 134 15.09 -8.56 11.27
N GLU A 135 15.40 -9.57 10.48
CA GLU A 135 14.42 -10.23 9.61
C GLU A 135 13.28 -10.85 10.44
N LYS A 136 13.60 -11.53 11.56
CA LYS A 136 12.58 -12.04 12.50
C LYS A 136 11.73 -10.95 13.15
N VAL A 137 12.30 -9.76 13.40
CA VAL A 137 11.52 -8.62 13.89
C VAL A 137 10.54 -8.15 12.81
N LEU A 138 10.99 -8.09 11.55
CA LEU A 138 10.18 -7.66 10.42
C LEU A 138 9.14 -8.70 9.96
N GLU A 139 9.30 -9.98 10.30
CA GLU A 139 8.25 -10.99 10.11
C GLU A 139 6.97 -10.65 10.91
N VAL A 140 7.12 -10.05 12.09
CA VAL A 140 6.01 -9.68 12.98
C VAL A 140 5.59 -8.23 12.82
N TYR A 141 6.56 -7.33 12.67
CA TYR A 141 6.34 -5.90 12.46
C TYR A 141 6.94 -5.45 11.13
N PRO A 142 6.31 -5.81 10.00
CA PRO A 142 6.84 -5.54 8.67
C PRO A 142 7.00 -4.03 8.43
N ASN A 143 6.20 -3.20 9.10
CA ASN A 143 6.24 -1.75 8.97
C ASN A 143 7.00 -1.06 10.13
N SER A 144 8.22 -1.50 10.42
CA SER A 144 9.14 -0.82 11.37
C SER A 144 10.29 -0.13 10.62
N PRO A 145 10.21 1.20 10.36
CA PRO A 145 11.26 1.94 9.64
C PRO A 145 12.64 1.83 10.30
N ASP A 146 12.72 1.88 11.63
CA ASP A 146 13.97 1.73 12.38
C ASP A 146 14.62 0.38 12.12
N THR A 147 13.83 -0.71 12.21
CA THR A 147 14.32 -2.07 11.97
C THR A 147 14.76 -2.26 10.52
N ARG A 148 14.00 -1.74 9.56
CA ARG A 148 14.36 -1.78 8.12
C ARG A 148 15.66 -1.00 7.85
N ASN A 149 15.84 0.17 8.46
CA ASN A 149 17.05 0.96 8.30
C ASN A 149 18.27 0.23 8.90
N ASN A 150 18.12 -0.37 10.08
CA ASN A 150 19.14 -1.20 10.70
C ASN A 150 19.52 -2.40 9.80
N LEU A 151 18.53 -3.13 9.28
CA LEU A 151 18.74 -4.25 8.34
C LEU A 151 19.50 -3.81 7.08
N LYS A 152 19.11 -2.68 6.48
CA LYS A 152 19.82 -2.09 5.33
C LYS A 152 21.29 -1.80 5.67
N GLN A 153 21.56 -1.22 6.82
CA GLN A 153 22.92 -0.93 7.26
C GLN A 153 23.74 -2.20 7.48
N ALA A 154 23.20 -3.24 8.11
CA ALA A 154 23.92 -4.50 8.28
C ALA A 154 24.25 -5.17 6.94
N ARG A 155 23.32 -5.17 5.98
CA ARG A 155 23.56 -5.69 4.62
C ARG A 155 24.70 -4.96 3.91
N LEU A 156 24.73 -3.62 4.00
CA LEU A 156 25.81 -2.81 3.42
C LEU A 156 27.17 -3.09 4.06
N ARG A 157 27.22 -3.26 5.39
CA ARG A 157 28.44 -3.59 6.12
C ARG A 157 28.97 -4.99 5.77
N LEU A 158 28.09 -5.99 5.70
CA LEU A 158 28.44 -7.35 5.29
C LEU A 158 29.03 -7.38 3.88
N GLN A 159 28.40 -6.67 2.93
CA GLN A 159 28.90 -6.57 1.56
C GLN A 159 30.28 -5.92 1.50
N SER A 160 30.52 -4.89 2.32
CA SER A 160 31.81 -4.20 2.38
C SER A 160 32.93 -5.07 2.95
N GLU A 161 32.66 -5.90 3.96
CA GLU A 161 33.65 -6.85 4.50
C GLU A 161 33.99 -7.97 3.51
N GLN A 162 33.00 -8.46 2.76
CA GLN A 162 33.21 -9.49 1.74
C GLN A 162 33.92 -8.94 0.49
N GLY A 163 33.71 -7.66 0.15
CA GLY A 163 34.35 -6.99 -0.98
C GLY A 163 35.80 -6.57 -0.73
N GLY A 164 36.17 -6.30 0.52
CA GLY A 164 37.54 -5.93 0.91
C GLY A 164 38.50 -7.09 1.18
N GLN A 165 38.03 -8.33 1.06
CA GLN A 165 38.83 -9.56 1.23
C GLN A 165 39.33 -10.16 -0.10
N LYS A 166 39.21 -9.42 -1.22
CA LYS A 166 39.76 -9.78 -2.54
C LYS A 166 40.96 -8.90 -2.86
#